data_AF-A0A7J7GJ31-F1
#
_entry.id   AF-A0A7J7GJ31-F1
#
_cell.length_a   1.000
_cell.length_b   1.000
_cell.length_c   1.000
_cell.angle_alpha   90.00
_cell.angle_beta   90.00
_cell.angle_gamma   90.00
#
_symmetry.space_group_name_H-M   'P 1'
#
loop_
_entity.id
_entity.type
_entity.pdbx_description
1 polymer ?
#
loop_
_entity_poly.entity_id
_entity_poly.type
_entity_poly.pdbx_seq_one_letter_code
_entity_poly.pdbx_strand_id
1 'polypeptide(L)' 'MCSENGAGPTRDELDIEFLGNRTGQPYLIQTNVYKNGTGNREMRHQLWFDPTKDFHSYSILWNSHKIL' A
#
# COMPACT_ATOMS: atom_id res chain seq x y z
N MET A 1 4.07 -1.08 9.95
CA MET A 1 4.66 -1.89 8.87
C MET A 1 4.64 -3.34 9.32
N CYS A 2 4.02 -4.23 8.57
CA CYS A 2 4.28 -5.65 8.72
C CYS A 2 5.79 -5.84 8.52
N SER A 3 6.52 -6.34 9.52
CA SER A 3 7.94 -6.56 9.34
C SER A 3 8.13 -7.70 8.33
N GLU A 4 8.96 -7.50 7.32
CA GLU A 4 9.30 -8.55 6.35
C GLU A 4 9.79 -9.82 7.03
N ASN A 5 10.40 -9.68 8.22
CA ASN A 5 10.90 -10.78 9.05
C ASN A 5 9.82 -11.74 9.58
N GLY A 6 8.53 -11.37 9.53
CA GLY A 6 7.40 -12.24 9.87
C GLY A 6 6.69 -12.84 8.66
N ALA A 7 7.07 -12.43 7.44
CA ALA A 7 6.51 -12.97 6.21
C ALA A 7 7.13 -14.34 5.92
N GLY A 8 6.29 -15.36 5.74
CA GLY A 8 6.77 -16.62 5.15
C GLY A 8 7.39 -16.35 3.76
N PRO A 9 8.43 -17.10 3.36
CA PRO A 9 9.20 -16.80 2.14
C PRO A 9 8.40 -16.91 0.83
N THR A 10 7.17 -17.42 0.89
CA THR A 10 6.29 -17.69 -0.26
C THR A 10 4.94 -16.99 -0.14
N ARG A 11 4.83 -15.93 0.66
CA ARG A 11 3.55 -15.24 0.89
C ARG A 11 3.10 -14.43 -0.34
N ASP A 12 1.79 -14.40 -0.57
CA ASP A 12 1.14 -13.38 -1.40
C ASP A 12 0.65 -12.22 -0.50
N GLU A 13 0.87 -10.98 -0.92
CA GLU A 13 0.52 -9.78 -0.14
C GLU A 13 0.09 -8.66 -1.06
N LEU A 14 -0.88 -7.87 -0.61
CA LEU A 14 -1.35 -6.66 -1.26
C LEU A 14 -1.26 -5.52 -0.25
N ASP A 15 -0.48 -4.50 -0.58
CA ASP A 15 -0.17 -3.42 0.35
C ASP A 15 -0.87 -2.12 -0.04
N ILE A 16 -1.38 -1.41 0.97
CA ILE A 16 -1.67 0.02 0.93
C ILE A 16 -0.89 0.64 2.10
N GLU A 17 0.21 1.31 1.77
CA GLU A 17 1.09 1.92 2.77
C GLU A 17 1.02 3.44 2.69
N PHE A 18 0.71 4.07 3.83
CA PHE A 18 0.76 5.52 3.97
C PHE A 18 2.18 5.93 4.35
N LEU A 19 2.90 6.50 3.39
CA LEU A 19 4.24 7.04 3.60
C LEU A 19 4.12 8.46 4.14
N GLY A 20 4.30 8.57 5.46
CA GLY A 20 4.30 9.85 6.17
C GLY A 20 5.40 10.78 5.71
N ASN A 21 5.20 12.07 5.98
CA ASN A 21 6.13 13.13 5.61
C ASN A 21 6.31 14.13 6.75
N ARG A 22 7.22 15.09 6.57
CA ARG A 22 7.41 16.21 7.50
C ARG A 22 6.11 17.01 7.62
N THR A 23 5.91 17.67 8.76
CA THR A 23 4.74 18.52 9.01
C THR A 23 4.51 19.52 7.87
N GLY A 24 3.30 19.54 7.32
CA GLY A 24 2.91 20.42 6.21
C GLY A 24 3.30 19.92 4.82
N GLN A 25 3.94 18.75 4.70
CA GLN A 25 4.22 18.12 3.41
C GLN A 25 3.24 16.96 3.13
N PRO A 26 2.89 16.71 1.86
CA PRO A 26 1.89 15.71 1.51
C PRO A 26 2.38 14.29 1.84
N TYR A 27 1.44 13.46 2.29
CA TYR A 27 1.62 12.01 2.36
C TYR A 27 1.65 11.42 0.95
N LEU A 28 2.38 10.32 0.77
CA LEU A 28 2.26 9.46 -0.40
C LEU A 28 1.54 8.18 0.00
N ILE A 29 0.71 7.65 -0.88
CA ILE A 29 0.27 6.26 -0.79
C ILE A 29 1.17 5.42 -1.69
N GLN A 30 1.68 4.32 -1.14
CA GLN A 30 2.36 3.28 -1.89
C GLN A 30 1.46 2.04 -1.96
N THR A 31 1.32 1.47 -3.15
CA THR A 31 0.71 0.14 -3.35
C THR A 31 1.77 -0.84 -3.80
N ASN A 32 1.67 -2.10 -3.36
CA ASN A 32 2.56 -3.18 -3.81
C ASN A 32 1.80 -4.49 -3.97
N VAL A 33 2.38 -5.40 -4.77
CA VAL A 33 1.89 -6.76 -4.95
C VAL A 33 3.04 -7.74 -4.79
N TYR A 34 3.00 -8.54 -3.72
CA TYR A 34 3.84 -9.71 -3.57
C TYR A 34 3.12 -10.93 -4.12
N LYS A 35 3.85 -11.72 -4.90
CA LYS A 35 3.43 -13.05 -5.33
C LYS A 35 4.53 -14.05 -5.01
N ASN A 36 4.19 -15.09 -4.26
CA ASN A 36 5.11 -16.15 -3.84
C ASN A 36 6.41 -15.57 -3.23
N GLY A 37 6.26 -14.61 -2.31
CA GLY A 37 7.35 -13.92 -1.63
C GLY A 37 8.07 -12.84 -2.43
N THR A 38 7.73 -12.64 -3.71
CA THR A 38 8.38 -11.64 -4.57
C THR A 38 7.50 -10.40 -4.74
N GLY A 39 7.92 -9.27 -4.17
CA GLY A 39 7.33 -7.93 -4.33
C GLY A 39 8.01 -7.12 -5.44
N ASN A 40 8.50 -5.92 -5.10
CA ASN A 40 9.15 -4.95 -5.99
C ASN A 40 8.24 -4.45 -7.14
N ARG A 41 6.95 -4.24 -6.84
CA ARG A 41 5.94 -3.72 -7.77
C ARG A 41 5.33 -2.43 -7.23
N GLU A 42 6.13 -1.64 -6.54
CA GLU A 42 5.69 -0.44 -5.85
C GLU A 42 5.21 0.61 -6.85
N MET A 43 4.01 1.12 -6.63
CA MET A 43 3.50 2.34 -7.26
C MET A 43 3.26 3.38 -6.18
N ARG A 44 3.59 4.65 -6.46
CA ARG A 44 3.45 5.75 -5.51
C ARG A 44 2.55 6.84 -6.08
N HIS A 45 1.62 7.30 -5.25
CA HIS A 45 0.58 8.25 -5.63
C HIS A 45 0.51 9.39 -4.61
N GLN A 46 0.40 10.62 -5.13
CA GLN A 46 -0.10 11.74 -4.34
C GLN A 46 -1.62 11.69 -4.30
N LEU A 47 -2.20 11.99 -3.14
CA LEU A 47 -3.63 12.16 -3.01
C LEU A 47 -4.04 13.58 -3.41
N TRP A 48 -5.23 13.70 -3.99
CA TRP A 48 -5.84 14.97 -4.36
C TRP A 48 -6.54 15.65 -3.17
N PHE A 49 -6.41 15.08 -1.97
CA PHE A 49 -6.92 15.58 -0.70
C PHE A 49 -5.87 15.35 0.41
N ASP A 50 -6.02 16.02 1.55
CA ASP A 50 -5.20 15.81 2.74
C ASP A 50 -5.78 14.64 3.57
N PRO A 51 -5.13 13.46 3.60
CA PRO A 51 -5.66 12.27 4.28
C PRO A 51 -5.66 12.39 5.80
N THR A 52 -5.16 13.49 6.37
CA THR A 52 -5.13 13.74 7.82
C THR A 52 -6.30 14.57 8.32
N LYS A 53 -7.12 15.12 7.41
CA LYS A 53 -8.22 16.04 7.76
C LYS A 53 -9.54 15.35 8.02
N ASP A 54 -9.78 14.20 7.41
CA ASP A 54 -10.98 13.40 7.63
C ASP A 54 -10.72 11.93 7.27
N PHE A 55 -11.67 11.06 7.58
CA PHE A 55 -11.62 9.66 7.19
C PHE A 55 -11.99 9.49 5.71
N HIS A 56 -11.24 8.62 5.03
CA HIS A 56 -11.48 8.25 3.65
C HIS A 56 -11.52 6.74 3.50
N SER A 57 -12.24 6.26 2.48
CA SER A 57 -12.31 4.83 2.18
C SER A 57 -11.16 4.42 1.27
N TYR A 58 -10.44 3.39 1.69
CA TYR A 58 -9.41 2.71 0.91
C TYR A 58 -9.81 1.24 0.83
N SER A 59 -9.73 0.65 -0.35
CA SER A 59 -10.28 -0.69 -0.58
C SER A 59 -9.46 -1.40 -1.64
N ILE A 60 -9.41 -2.72 -1.55
CA ILE A 60 -8.83 -3.59 -2.56
C ILE A 60 -9.94 -4.51 -3.05
N LEU A 61 -10.18 -4.50 -4.36
CA LEU A 61 -11.02 -5.51 -5.00
C LEU A 61 -10.12 -6.59 -5.58
N TRP A 62 -10.17 -7.77 -4.99
CA TRP A 62 -9.40 -8.93 -5.45
C TRP A 62 -10.31 -10.07 -5.85
N ASN A 63 -10.15 -10.57 -7.08
CA ASN A 63 -10.78 -11.79 -7.58
C ASN A 63 -9.82 -12.51 -8.54
N SER A 64 -10.25 -13.65 -9.08
CA SER A 64 -9.43 -14.48 -9.97
C SER A 64 -9.00 -13.82 -11.28
N HIS A 65 -9.59 -12.68 -11.66
CA HIS A 65 -9.31 -11.99 -12.91
C HIS A 65 -8.49 -10.71 -12.73
N LYS A 66 -8.60 -10.04 -11.58
CA LYS A 66 -7.97 -8.74 -11.35
C LYS A 66 -7.81 -8.36 -9.88
N ILE A 67 -6.87 -7.44 -9.66
CA ILE A 67 -6.71 -6.63 -8.46
C ILE A 67 -6.97 -5.19 -8.88
N LEU A 68 -7.87 -4.50 -8.17
CA LEU A 68 -8.19 -3.08 -8.35
C LEU A 68 -8.13 -2.34 -7.02
#